data_AF-A0A7V2ZK70-F1
#
_entry.id   AF-A0A7V2ZK70-F1
#
_cell.length_a   1.000
_cell.length_b   1.000
_cell.length_c   1.000
_cell.angle_alpha   90.00
_cell.angle_beta   90.00
_cell.angle_gamma   90.00
#
_symmetry.space_group_name_H-M   'P 1'
#
loop_
_entity.id
_entity.type
_entity.pdbx_description
1 polymer ?
#
loop_
_entity_poly.entity_id
_entity_poly.type
_entity_poly.pdbx_seq_one_letter_code
_entity_poly.pdbx_strand_id
1 'polypeptide(L)'
;MERLAVLWKRNPTLGSCPSCNSYNTLKKSHSRNSKEKFINRTGIYHTFRCSKCGWRGYLSTLSLTLHSLRAMAIYFIILLVTVLITYQVIKRIF
;
A
#
# COMPACT_ATOMS: atom_id res chain seq x y z
N MET A 1 -7.60 -2.02 22.08
CA MET A 1 -6.34 -2.45 21.41
C MET A 1 -6.48 -2.20 19.91
N GLU A 2 -6.05 -1.05 19.42
CA GLU A 2 -6.04 -0.76 17.97
C GLU A 2 -4.86 -1.48 17.32
N ARG A 3 -5.15 -2.33 16.33
CA ARG A 3 -4.10 -2.97 15.52
C ARG A 3 -3.61 -1.93 14.51
N LEU A 4 -2.46 -1.31 14.80
CA LEU A 4 -1.73 -0.46 13.87
C LEU A 4 -1.09 -1.30 12.75
N ALA A 5 -1.92 -1.94 11.92
CA ALA A 5 -1.46 -2.60 10.72
C ALA A 5 -1.10 -1.52 9.68
N VAL A 6 0.20 -1.24 9.53
CA VAL A 6 0.77 -0.30 8.56
C VAL A 6 0.35 -0.63 7.11
N LEU A 7 0.02 -1.90 6.86
CA LEU A 7 -0.44 -2.40 5.58
C LEU A 7 -1.93 -2.73 5.66
N TRP A 8 -2.77 -1.77 5.25
CA TRP A 8 -4.20 -2.02 5.08
C TRP A 8 -4.49 -2.44 3.63
N LYS A 9 -5.15 -3.58 3.47
CA LYS A 9 -5.61 -4.05 2.15
C LYS A 9 -6.91 -3.32 1.80
N ARG A 10 -6.83 -2.39 0.83
CA ARG A 10 -8.03 -1.71 0.32
C ARG A 10 -8.80 -2.68 -0.57
N ASN A 11 -10.12 -2.69 -0.46
CA ASN A 11 -11.01 -3.41 -1.38
C ASN A 11 -11.47 -2.47 -2.51
N PRO A 12 -10.81 -2.44 -3.67
CA PRO A 12 -11.14 -1.53 -4.78
C PRO A 12 -12.47 -1.85 -5.46
N THR A 13 -13.07 -3.03 -5.21
CA THR A 13 -14.41 -3.39 -5.70
C THR A 13 -15.51 -2.48 -5.15
N LEU A 14 -15.29 -1.91 -3.96
CA LEU A 14 -16.19 -0.97 -3.30
C LEU A 14 -15.93 0.49 -3.72
N GLY A 15 -14.91 0.73 -4.55
CA GLY A 15 -14.55 2.05 -5.03
C GLY A 15 -15.48 2.59 -6.12
N SER A 16 -15.33 3.87 -6.42
CA SER A 16 -15.90 4.50 -7.60
C SER A 16 -15.07 4.17 -8.84
N CYS A 17 -15.73 3.92 -9.97
CA CYS A 17 -15.03 3.78 -11.24
C CYS A 17 -14.46 5.14 -11.68
N PRO A 18 -13.18 5.25 -12.08
CA PRO A 18 -12.58 6.53 -12.46
C PRO A 18 -13.15 7.13 -13.76
N SER A 19 -13.85 6.34 -14.58
CA SER A 19 -14.40 6.81 -15.86
C SER A 19 -15.86 7.25 -15.77
N CYS A 20 -16.68 6.58 -14.94
CA CYS A 20 -18.12 6.86 -14.84
C CYS A 20 -18.60 7.17 -13.43
N ASN A 21 -17.69 7.26 -12.45
CA ASN A 21 -17.93 7.47 -11.02
C ASN A 21 -18.95 6.54 -10.36
N SER A 22 -19.39 5.46 -11.03
CA SER A 22 -20.38 4.56 -10.46
C SER A 22 -19.77 3.64 -9.40
N TYR A 23 -20.35 3.68 -8.21
CA TYR A 23 -19.98 2.84 -7.06
C TYR A 23 -20.34 1.37 -7.26
N ASN A 24 -19.57 0.45 -6.65
CA ASN A 24 -19.82 -1.00 -6.64
C ASN A 24 -19.91 -1.68 -8.03
N THR A 25 -19.31 -1.07 -9.06
CA THR A 25 -19.36 -1.60 -10.44
C THR A 25 -18.05 -2.26 -10.87
N LEU A 26 -17.02 -2.21 -10.03
CA LEU A 26 -15.68 -2.71 -10.32
C LEU A 26 -15.60 -4.22 -10.04
N LYS A 27 -15.26 -5.01 -11.07
CA LYS A 27 -15.01 -6.44 -10.98
C LYS A 27 -13.54 -6.74 -11.30
N LYS A 28 -12.97 -7.74 -10.64
CA LYS A 28 -11.60 -8.20 -10.92
C LYS A 28 -11.56 -8.83 -12.31
N SER A 29 -10.57 -8.47 -13.12
CA SER A 29 -10.38 -9.01 -14.47
C SER A 29 -9.15 -9.91 -14.52
N HIS A 30 -9.16 -10.89 -15.43
CA HIS A 30 -8.03 -11.79 -15.64
C HIS A 30 -6.95 -11.12 -16.50
N SER A 31 -5.69 -11.42 -16.19
CA SER A 31 -4.55 -11.03 -17.02
C SER A 31 -4.58 -11.78 -18.35
N ARG A 32 -4.52 -11.06 -19.45
CA ARG A 32 -4.44 -11.60 -20.82
C ARG A 32 -3.01 -11.70 -21.33
N ASN A 33 -2.10 -10.90 -20.79
CA ASN A 33 -0.73 -10.78 -21.29
C ASN A 33 0.32 -11.18 -20.23
N SER A 34 1.51 -11.61 -20.66
CA SER A 34 2.60 -12.00 -19.75
C SER A 34 3.07 -10.82 -18.88
N LYS A 35 3.05 -9.61 -19.44
CA LYS A 35 3.31 -8.35 -18.70
C LYS A 35 2.27 -8.10 -17.61
N GLU A 36 0.99 -8.33 -17.92
CA GLU A 36 -0.11 -8.24 -16.95
C GLU A 36 0.02 -9.28 -15.84
N LYS A 37 0.50 -10.48 -16.17
CA LYS A 37 0.73 -11.56 -15.21
C LYS A 37 1.86 -11.23 -14.22
N PHE A 38 2.92 -10.57 -14.68
CA PHE A 38 4.00 -10.08 -13.82
C PHE A 38 3.51 -9.02 -12.83
N ILE A 39 2.76 -8.03 -13.32
CA ILE A 39 2.18 -6.97 -12.47
C ILE A 39 1.18 -7.55 -11.46
N ASN A 40 0.38 -8.54 -11.85
CA ASN A 40 -0.53 -9.21 -10.92
C ASN A 40 0.21 -10.00 -9.82
N ARG A 41 1.43 -10.47 -10.10
CA ARG A 41 2.24 -11.27 -9.18
C ARG A 41 2.93 -10.42 -8.12
N THR A 42 3.22 -9.15 -8.40
CA THR A 42 3.79 -8.23 -7.40
C THR A 42 2.79 -7.86 -6.31
N GLY A 43 1.49 -8.21 -6.45
CA GLY A 43 0.47 -8.10 -5.40
C GLY A 43 0.05 -6.67 -5.03
N ILE A 44 0.70 -5.65 -5.61
CA ILE A 44 0.41 -4.24 -5.35
C ILE A 44 -0.73 -3.76 -6.25
N TYR A 45 -0.73 -4.18 -7.52
CA TYR A 45 -1.67 -3.74 -8.54
C TYR A 45 -2.44 -4.93 -9.12
N HIS A 46 -3.76 -4.80 -9.19
CA HIS A 46 -4.63 -5.76 -9.84
C HIS A 46 -5.43 -5.09 -10.95
N THR A 47 -5.73 -5.83 -12.01
CA THR A 47 -6.49 -5.34 -13.15
C THR A 47 -7.99 -5.44 -12.87
N PHE A 48 -8.72 -4.34 -12.97
CA PHE A 48 -10.18 -4.29 -12.78
C PHE A 48 -10.90 -3.86 -14.06
N ARG A 49 -12.18 -4.23 -14.14
CA ARG A 49 -13.10 -3.82 -15.19
C ARG A 49 -14.38 -3.28 -14.58
N CYS A 50 -14.89 -2.16 -15.10
CA CYS A 50 -16.21 -1.66 -14.74
C CYS A 50 -17.30 -2.38 -15.55
N SER A 51 -18.36 -2.83 -14.89
CA SER A 51 -19.51 -3.45 -15.56
C SER A 51 -20.41 -2.47 -16.32
N LYS A 52 -20.42 -1.18 -15.94
CA LYS A 52 -21.28 -0.16 -16.57
C LYS A 52 -20.65 0.48 -17.81
N CYS A 53 -19.46 1.07 -17.68
CA CYS A 53 -18.81 1.78 -18.78
C CYS A 53 -17.78 0.94 -19.55
N GLY A 54 -17.49 -0.28 -19.09
CA GLY A 54 -16.49 -1.15 -19.73
C GLY A 54 -15.03 -0.73 -19.49
N TRP A 55 -14.79 0.33 -18.72
CA TRP A 55 -13.43 0.79 -18.38
C TRP A 55 -12.58 -0.34 -17.81
N ARG A 56 -11.32 -0.39 -18.25
CA ARG A 56 -10.34 -1.39 -17.83
C ARG A 56 -9.04 -0.68 -17.44
N GLY A 57 -8.53 -0.98 -16.26
CA GLY A 57 -7.29 -0.40 -15.78
C GLY A 57 -6.75 -1.11 -14.54
N TYR A 58 -5.60 -0.64 -14.07
CA TYR A 58 -4.97 -1.16 -12.86
C TYR A 58 -5.37 -0.31 -11.67
N LEU A 59 -5.81 -0.96 -10.60
CA LEU A 59 -5.96 -0.30 -9.30
C LEU A 59 -5.04 -0.97 -8.29
N SER A 60 -4.47 -0.15 -7.41
CA SER A 60 -3.69 -0.62 -6.28
C SER A 60 -4.60 -1.18 -5.18
N THR A 61 -4.32 -2.42 -4.75
CA THR A 61 -4.95 -3.01 -3.56
C THR A 61 -4.17 -2.71 -2.29
N LEU A 62 -2.90 -2.35 -2.44
CA LEU A 62 -2.06 -1.90 -1.35
C LEU A 62 -2.17 -0.38 -1.23
N SER A 63 -2.89 0.12 -0.22
CA SER A 63 -2.78 1.52 0.17
C SER A 63 -1.70 1.63 1.24
N LEU A 64 -0.47 1.93 0.81
CA LEU A 64 0.53 2.47 1.73
C LEU A 64 0.06 3.88 2.07
N THR A 65 -0.56 4.03 3.23
CA THR A 65 -0.94 5.34 3.73
C THR A 65 0.35 6.12 3.97
N LEU A 66 0.59 7.21 3.22
CA LEU A 66 1.80 8.05 3.38
C LEU A 66 2.01 8.47 4.85
N HIS A 67 0.92 8.64 5.61
CA HIS A 67 0.95 8.92 7.04
C HIS A 67 1.65 7.82 7.85
N SER A 68 1.43 6.54 7.50
CA SER A 68 2.06 5.40 8.18
C SER A 68 3.56 5.30 7.88
N LEU A 69 3.98 5.65 6.66
CA LEU A 69 5.40 5.75 6.29
C LEU A 69 6.10 6.87 7.07
N ARG A 70 5.45 8.03 7.22
CA ARG A 70 6.00 9.16 8.00
C ARG A 70 6.17 8.78 9.47
N ALA A 71 5.19 8.09 10.07
CA ALA A 71 5.30 7.60 11.44
C ALA A 71 6.45 6.59 11.60
N MET A 72 6.56 5.61 10.70
CA MET A 72 7.67 4.65 10.73
C MET A 72 9.04 5.33 10.63
N ALA A 73 9.19 6.32 9.75
CA ALA A 73 10.44 7.06 9.62
C ALA A 73 10.82 7.80 10.91
N ILE A 74 9.85 8.41 11.60
CA ILE A 74 10.08 9.10 12.89
C ILE A 74 10.55 8.11 13.95
N TYR A 75 9.87 6.96 14.11
CA TYR A 75 10.28 5.93 15.08
C TYR A 75 11.67 5.37 14.78
N PHE A 76 12.00 5.19 13.50
CA PHE A 76 13.33 4.73 13.09
C PHE A 76 14.43 5.75 13.45
N ILE A 77 14.17 7.04 13.25
CA ILE A 77 15.11 8.11 13.65
C ILE A 77 15.30 8.12 15.16
N ILE A 78 14.22 8.01 15.94
CA ILE A 78 14.30 7.97 17.42
C ILE A 78 15.16 6.78 17.86
N LEU A 79 14.96 5.60 17.27
CA LEU A 79 15.74 4.40 17.58
C LEU A 79 17.23 4.57 17.23
N LEU A 80 17.55 5.16 16.08
CA LEU A 80 18.93 5.46 15.72
C LEU A 80 19.59 6.41 16.72
N VAL A 81 18.89 7.49 17.09
CA VAL A 81 19.38 8.47 18.05
C VAL A 81 19.63 7.84 19.41
N THR A 82 18.70 7.01 19.92
CA THR A 82 18.90 6.34 21.21
C THR A 82 20.09 5.38 21.18
N VAL A 83 20.27 4.61 20.10
CA VAL A 83 21.45 3.74 19.93
C VAL A 83 22.75 4.52 19.88
N LEU A 84 22.78 5.66 19.18
CA LEU A 84 23.98 6.50 19.11
C LEU A 84 24.33 7.11 20.47
N ILE A 85 23.34 7.58 21.22
CA ILE A 85 23.54 8.15 22.56
C ILE A 85 24.06 7.07 23.51
N THR A 86 23.43 5.89 23.56
CA THR A 86 23.88 4.81 24.45
C THR A 86 25.28 4.35 24.10
N TYR A 87 25.61 4.25 22.80
CA TYR A 87 26.96 3.93 22.34
C TYR A 87 28.00 4.97 22.79
N GLN A 88 27.71 6.27 22.65
CA GLN A 88 28.61 7.33 23.10
C GLN A 88 28.81 7.31 24.63
N VAL A 89 27.74 7.04 25.39
CA VAL A 89 27.81 6.96 26.85
C VAL A 89 28.68 5.80 27.29
N ILE A 90 28.50 4.61 26.71
CA ILE A 90 29.32 3.42 27.03
C ILE A 90 30.79 3.71 26.73
N LYS A 91 31.10 4.24 25.54
CA LYS A 91 32.47 4.58 25.14
C LYS A 91 33.14 5.67 26.00
N ARG A 92 32.34 6.50 26.67
CA ARG A 92 32.86 7.57 27.54
C ARG A 92 33.10 7.09 28.96
N ILE A 93 32.31 6.13 29.42
CA ILE A 93 32.39 5.57 30.77
C ILE A 93 33.46 4.47 30.86
N PHE A 94 33.61 3.68 29.79
CA PHE A 94 34.58 2.60 29.65
C PHE A 94 35.69 3.00 28.69
#